data_AF-A0A3P8L0Z9-F1
#
_entry.id   AF-A0A3P8L0Z9-F1
#
_cell.length_a   1.000
_cell.length_b   1.000
_cell.length_c   1.000
_cell.angle_alpha   90.00
_cell.angle_beta   90.00
_cell.angle_gamma   90.00
#
_symmetry.space_group_name_H-M   'P 1'
#
loop_
_entity.id
_entity.type
_entity.pdbx_description
1 polymer ?
#
loop_
_entity_poly.entity_id
_entity_poly.type
_entity_poly.pdbx_seq_one_letter_code
_entity_poly.pdbx_strand_id
1 'polypeptide(L)'
;MKTYTVDGGRVTGAADFYAELGRAVNGPGGYFGSNLDALVDCLRGGFGTPEDEPFGFRLTHADDVRTALGPALYAEVLDVFATSGVPFATDERTGRAG
;
A
#
# COMPACT_ATOMS: atom_id res chain seq x y z
N MET A 1 9.25 9.57 -10.71
CA MET A 1 8.28 8.60 -10.17
C MET A 1 7.77 9.13 -8.85
N LYS A 2 6.47 9.37 -8.75
CA LYS A 2 5.82 9.77 -7.50
C LYS A 2 5.75 8.57 -6.54
N THR A 3 6.06 8.77 -5.26
CA THR A 3 5.95 7.71 -4.25
C THR A 3 4.95 8.11 -3.18
N TYR A 4 3.95 7.26 -2.96
CA TYR A 4 2.95 7.41 -1.93
C TYR A 4 3.36 6.65 -0.67
N THR A 5 3.42 7.34 0.47
CA THR A 5 3.79 6.70 1.75
C THR A 5 2.53 6.21 2.45
N VAL A 6 2.46 4.89 2.67
CA VAL A 6 1.45 4.23 3.51
C VAL A 6 2.01 4.13 4.92
N ASP A 7 1.32 4.78 5.87
CA ASP A 7 1.70 4.76 7.28
C ASP A 7 1.19 3.48 7.95
N GLY A 8 2.02 2.43 7.98
CA GLY A 8 1.64 1.14 8.53
C GLY A 8 1.33 1.17 10.03
N GLY A 9 1.79 2.19 10.78
CA GLY A 9 1.48 2.34 12.20
C GLY A 9 0.00 2.65 12.48
N ARG A 10 -0.79 2.95 11.44
CA ARG A 10 -2.25 3.18 11.51
C ARG A 10 -3.06 1.95 11.13
N VAL A 11 -2.42 0.87 10.68
CA VAL A 11 -3.09 -0.30 10.14
C VAL A 11 -3.30 -1.33 11.24
N THR A 12 -4.55 -1.52 11.67
CA THR A 12 -4.91 -2.58 12.65
C THR A 12 -5.66 -3.75 12.02
N GLY A 13 -5.99 -3.64 10.72
CA GLY A 13 -6.57 -4.70 9.91
C GLY A 13 -6.74 -4.29 8.46
N ALA A 14 -7.40 -5.15 7.66
CA ALA A 14 -7.55 -4.96 6.22
C ALA A 14 -8.26 -3.66 5.84
N ALA A 15 -9.35 -3.29 6.55
CA ALA A 15 -10.08 -2.06 6.28
C ALA A 15 -9.19 -0.81 6.45
N ASP A 16 -8.38 -0.78 7.51
CA ASP A 16 -7.44 0.31 7.75
C ASP A 16 -6.34 0.36 6.70
N PHE A 17 -5.84 -0.79 6.25
CA PHE A 17 -4.84 -0.84 5.18
C PHE A 17 -5.34 -0.16 3.90
N TYR A 18 -6.55 -0.49 3.45
CA TYR A 18 -7.16 0.16 2.28
C TYR A 18 -7.47 1.64 2.52
N ALA A 19 -7.90 2.00 3.73
CA ALA A 19 -8.11 3.40 4.09
C ALA A 19 -6.80 4.22 4.07
N GLU A 20 -5.69 3.64 4.51
CA GLU A 20 -4.38 4.31 4.51
C GLU A 20 -3.75 4.39 3.11
N LEU A 21 -4.03 3.43 2.21
CA LEU A 21 -3.75 3.60 0.78
C LEU A 21 -4.51 4.81 0.21
N GLY A 22 -5.81 4.88 0.51
CA GLY A 22 -6.66 6.00 0.14
C GLY A 22 -6.16 7.34 0.67
N ARG A 23 -5.73 7.36 1.94
CA ARG A 23 -5.12 8.54 2.55
C ARG A 23 -3.84 8.96 1.84
N ALA A 24 -2.96 8.01 1.54
CA ALA A 24 -1.69 8.29 0.90
C ALA A 24 -1.88 8.93 -0.48
N VAL A 25 -2.83 8.42 -1.26
CA VAL A 25 -3.07 8.89 -2.64
C VAL A 25 -3.91 10.17 -2.69
N ASN A 26 -5.02 10.21 -1.93
CA ASN A 26 -6.09 11.19 -2.08
C ASN A 26 -6.32 12.08 -0.85
N GLY A 27 -5.46 11.97 0.18
CA GLY A 27 -5.59 12.74 1.42
C GLY A 27 -6.63 12.15 2.39
N PRO A 28 -6.86 12.80 3.55
CA PRO A 28 -7.70 12.26 4.62
C PRO A 28 -9.10 11.82 4.16
N GLY A 29 -9.46 10.56 4.40
CA GLY A 29 -10.74 9.99 3.95
C GLY A 29 -10.80 9.65 2.46
N GLY A 30 -9.67 9.76 1.75
CA GLY A 30 -9.54 9.40 0.35
C GLY A 30 -9.75 7.90 0.10
N TYR A 31 -10.11 7.58 -1.14
CA TYR A 31 -10.35 6.21 -1.58
C TYR A 31 -9.20 5.73 -2.48
N PHE A 32 -8.77 4.48 -2.29
CA PHE A 32 -7.86 3.79 -3.22
C PHE A 32 -8.05 2.28 -3.11
N GLY A 33 -9.29 1.83 -3.33
CA GLY A 33 -9.72 0.44 -3.14
C GLY A 33 -10.26 0.18 -1.74
N SER A 34 -11.03 -0.90 -1.60
CA SER A 34 -11.57 -1.41 -0.33
C SER A 34 -11.46 -2.94 -0.17
N ASN A 35 -10.88 -3.59 -1.18
CA ASN A 35 -10.56 -5.01 -1.28
C ASN A 35 -9.52 -5.20 -2.40
N LEU A 36 -9.08 -6.44 -2.67
CA LEU A 36 -8.06 -6.72 -3.68
C LEU A 36 -8.49 -6.41 -5.11
N ASP A 37 -9.72 -6.72 -5.51
CA ASP A 37 -10.22 -6.44 -6.86
C ASP A 37 -10.25 -4.92 -7.11
N ALA A 38 -10.77 -4.16 -6.15
CA ALA A 38 -10.81 -2.70 -6.21
C ALA A 38 -9.40 -2.08 -6.20
N LEU A 39 -8.45 -2.69 -5.48
CA LEU A 39 -7.05 -2.28 -5.51
C LEU A 39 -6.44 -2.48 -6.90
N VAL A 40 -6.69 -3.62 -7.56
CA VAL A 40 -6.24 -3.87 -8.94
C VAL A 40 -6.74 -2.78 -9.89
N ASP A 41 -8.02 -2.41 -9.77
CA ASP A 41 -8.60 -1.35 -10.60
C ASP A 41 -7.95 0.01 -10.35
N CYS A 42 -7.69 0.36 -9.09
CA CYS A 42 -7.00 1.61 -8.74
C CYS A 42 -5.55 1.65 -9.22
N LEU A 43 -4.83 0.52 -9.19
CA LEU A 43 -3.42 0.45 -9.61
C LEU A 43 -3.23 0.56 -11.14
N ARG A 44 -4.27 0.33 -11.94
CA ARG A 44 -4.23 0.54 -13.40
C ARG A 44 -4.20 2.02 -13.80
N GLY A 45 -4.33 2.94 -12.84
CA GLY A 45 -4.30 4.38 -13.06
C GLY A 45 -5.69 5.02 -12.95
N GLY A 46 -5.71 6.35 -12.88
CA GLY A 46 -6.87 7.09 -12.40
C GLY A 46 -6.93 7.09 -10.87
N PHE A 47 -8.06 7.48 -10.28
CA PHE A 47 -8.25 7.44 -8.82
C PHE A 47 -7.19 8.23 -8.01
N GLY A 48 -6.64 9.30 -8.57
CA GLY A 48 -5.69 10.19 -7.90
C GLY A 48 -4.21 9.86 -8.09
N THR A 49 -3.89 8.86 -8.91
CA THR A 49 -2.52 8.65 -9.39
C THR A 49 -2.21 9.55 -10.59
N PRO A 50 -0.92 9.84 -10.88
CA PRO A 50 -0.55 10.56 -12.08
C PRO A 50 -0.96 9.80 -13.36
N GLU A 51 -1.32 10.52 -14.42
CA GLU A 51 -1.70 9.93 -15.72
C GLU A 51 -0.47 9.67 -16.62
N ASP A 52 0.50 10.59 -16.61
CA ASP A 52 1.62 10.60 -17.58
C ASP A 52 2.98 10.25 -16.96
N GLU A 53 3.02 9.80 -15.70
CA GLU A 53 4.28 9.40 -15.05
C GLU A 53 4.12 8.15 -14.16
N PRO A 54 5.17 7.33 -14.03
CA PRO A 54 5.16 6.21 -13.10
C PRO A 54 4.95 6.67 -11.66
N PHE A 55 4.26 5.83 -10.87
CA PHE A 55 4.13 5.98 -9.43
C PHE A 55 4.41 4.66 -8.71
N GLY A 56 4.62 4.75 -7.40
CA GLY A 56 4.82 3.60 -6.52
C GLY A 56 4.42 3.92 -5.09
N PHE A 57 4.61 2.94 -4.21
CA PHE A 57 4.25 3.02 -2.80
C PHE A 57 5.42 2.64 -1.90
N ARG A 58 5.44 3.24 -0.72
CA ARG A 58 6.35 2.90 0.37
C ARG A 58 5.55 2.60 1.63
N LEU A 59 5.71 1.41 2.19
CA LEU A 59 5.07 0.97 3.42
C LEU A 59 6.03 1.09 4.61
N THR A 60 5.67 1.95 5.57
CA THR A 60 6.33 1.97 6.88
C THR A 60 5.74 0.88 7.79
N HIS A 61 6.45 0.49 8.85
CA HIS A 61 5.94 -0.50 9.84
C HIS A 61 5.43 -1.80 9.19
N ALA A 62 6.17 -2.34 8.22
CA ALA A 62 5.71 -3.47 7.42
C ALA A 62 5.42 -4.74 8.23
N ASP A 63 6.15 -4.98 9.33
CA ASP A 63 5.91 -6.10 10.24
C ASP A 63 4.55 -5.97 10.97
N ASP A 64 4.16 -4.76 11.33
CA ASP A 64 2.86 -4.49 11.98
C ASP A 64 1.73 -4.74 10.99
N VAL A 65 1.87 -4.26 9.75
CA VAL A 65 0.89 -4.50 8.69
C VAL A 65 0.80 -5.98 8.33
N ARG A 66 1.93 -6.69 8.24
CA ARG A 66 1.93 -8.15 8.01
C ARG A 66 1.19 -8.89 9.12
N THR A 67 1.37 -8.45 10.37
CA THR A 67 0.67 -9.03 11.53
C THR A 67 -0.83 -8.74 11.46
N ALA A 68 -1.21 -7.49 11.16
CA ALA A 68 -2.59 -7.03 11.09
C ALA A 68 -3.40 -7.68 9.95
N LEU A 69 -2.79 -7.90 8.79
CA LEU A 69 -3.44 -8.55 7.65
C LEU A 69 -3.42 -10.08 7.73
N GLY A 70 -2.43 -10.64 8.44
CA GLY A 70 -2.10 -12.04 8.37
C GLY A 70 -1.32 -12.39 7.10
N PRO A 71 -0.62 -13.54 7.09
CA PRO A 71 0.36 -13.87 6.06
C PRO A 71 -0.25 -14.09 4.67
N ALA A 72 -1.46 -14.65 4.59
CA ALA A 72 -2.13 -14.93 3.31
C ALA A 72 -2.52 -13.63 2.59
N LEU A 73 -3.31 -12.77 3.25
CA LEU A 73 -3.73 -11.49 2.67
C LEU A 73 -2.54 -10.57 2.38
N TYR A 74 -1.53 -10.54 3.26
CA TYR A 74 -0.33 -9.75 3.02
C TYR A 74 0.40 -10.21 1.74
N ALA A 75 0.50 -11.52 1.50
CA ALA A 75 1.08 -12.06 0.28
C ALA A 75 0.25 -11.68 -0.97
N GLU A 76 -1.08 -11.80 -0.90
CA GLU A 76 -1.98 -11.41 -2.00
C GLU A 76 -1.86 -9.92 -2.35
N VAL A 77 -1.71 -9.05 -1.35
CA VAL A 77 -1.44 -7.61 -1.58
C VAL A 77 -0.13 -7.42 -2.35
N LEU A 78 0.95 -8.10 -1.94
CA LEU A 78 2.24 -8.02 -2.64
C LEU A 78 2.12 -8.53 -4.08
N ASP A 79 1.39 -9.61 -4.31
CA ASP A 79 1.16 -10.16 -5.64
C ASP A 79 0.36 -9.21 -6.54
N VAL A 80 -0.62 -8.48 -5.99
CA VAL A 80 -1.37 -7.43 -6.71
C VAL A 80 -0.44 -6.30 -7.15
N PHE A 81 0.42 -5.80 -6.26
CA PHE A 81 1.42 -4.77 -6.62
C PHE A 81 2.42 -5.28 -7.66
N ALA A 82 2.94 -6.50 -7.49
CA ALA A 82 3.88 -7.09 -8.45
C ALA A 82 3.24 -7.29 -9.83
N THR A 83 2.01 -7.81 -9.89
CA THR A 83 1.30 -8.08 -11.16
C THR A 83 0.88 -6.80 -11.88
N SER A 84 0.54 -5.75 -11.14
CA SER A 84 0.25 -4.43 -11.73
C SER A 84 1.51 -3.69 -12.21
N GLY A 85 2.71 -4.16 -11.84
CA GLY A 85 3.98 -3.49 -12.16
C GLY A 85 4.21 -2.21 -11.36
N VAL A 86 3.40 -1.95 -10.32
CA VAL A 86 3.55 -0.78 -9.45
C VAL A 86 4.52 -1.11 -8.32
N PRO A 87 5.66 -0.41 -8.19
CA PRO A 87 6.61 -0.67 -7.11
C PRO A 87 5.97 -0.50 -5.73
N PHE A 88 6.14 -1.51 -4.87
CA PHE A 88 5.72 -1.47 -3.46
C PHE A 88 6.92 -1.81 -2.57
N ALA A 89 7.56 -0.78 -2.04
CA ALA A 89 8.73 -0.94 -1.18
C ALA A 89 8.30 -0.98 0.29
N THR A 90 8.89 -1.87 1.07
CA THR A 90 8.81 -1.83 2.54
C THR A 90 10.08 -1.20 3.09
N ASP A 91 9.97 -0.49 4.19
CA ASP A 91 11.16 -0.06 4.92
C ASP A 91 11.93 -1.31 5.37
N GLU A 92 13.18 -1.46 4.91
CA GLU A 92 14.06 -2.48 5.45
C GLU A 92 14.21 -2.23 6.95
N ARG A 93 14.04 -3.29 7.75
CA ARG A 93 14.34 -3.21 9.18
C ARG A 93 15.77 -2.71 9.29
N THR A 94 15.98 -1.50 9.82
CA THR A 94 17.31 -1.06 10.23
C THR A 94 17.86 -2.15 11.15
N GLY A 95 18.81 -2.93 10.62
CA GLY A 95 19.41 -4.04 11.34
C GLY A 95 20.26 -3.52 12.49
N ARG A 96 19.82 -3.80 13.72
CA ARG A 96 20.58 -4.02 14.96
C ARG A 96 21.72 -3.06 15.32
N ALA A 97 21.54 -2.36 16.43
CA ALA A 97 22.51 -2.35 17.53
C ALA A 97 21.74 -2.91 18.74
N GLY A 98 22.23 -3.82 19.59
CA GLY A 98 23.56 -4.25 19.95
C GLY A 98 23.40 -4.77 21.38
#